data_AF-A0A961TTB4-F1
#
_entry.id   AF-A0A961TTB4-F1
#
_cell.length_a   1.000
_cell.length_b   1.000
_cell.length_c   1.000
_cell.angle_alpha   90.00
_cell.angle_beta   90.00
_cell.angle_gamma   90.00
#
_symmetry.space_group_name_H-M   'P 1'
#
loop_
_entity.id
_entity.type
_entity.pdbx_description
1 polymer ?
#
loop_
_entity_poly.entity_id
_entity_poly.type
_entity_poly.pdbx_seq_one_letter_code
_entity_poly.pdbx_strand_id
1 'polypeptide(L)'
;MPVRTIGYMWHDSFGDYDAGTINLAHVEPDDASDLPETRTRIDNPVRASKILDYLMGLYVGEAPVDAPLATHDRAYDDRVWVLSDGAGGEAGPYLHMPRGTMTIARRAVGTAIAADHAIMSGTVDNAHALYRDPRARMMRLTKHYNARLAVIYKGGNAPILVPFNILSILKELCGRRSEVRDPFVNRARRIDGQDITHDQDLVVTAAQANVVHVPNRLAQKKAEA
;
A
#
# COMPACT_ATOMS: atom_id res chain seq x y z
N MET A 1 14.94 -21.43 1.37
CA MET A 1 14.80 -20.36 0.36
C MET A 1 15.95 -19.39 0.55
N PRO A 2 16.44 -18.69 -0.48
CA PRO A 2 17.41 -17.63 -0.29
C PRO A 2 16.85 -16.57 0.68
N VAL A 3 17.73 -15.97 1.48
CA VAL A 3 17.38 -14.83 2.35
C VAL A 3 17.00 -13.68 1.42
N ARG A 4 15.78 -13.15 1.58
CA ARG A 4 15.28 -12.01 0.79
C ARG A 4 15.37 -10.74 1.62
N THR A 5 15.92 -9.67 1.04
CA THR A 5 15.93 -8.35 1.68
C THR A 5 14.57 -7.69 1.47
N ILE A 6 13.86 -7.38 2.55
CA ILE A 6 12.52 -6.78 2.50
C ILE A 6 12.59 -5.32 2.96
N GLY A 7 12.19 -4.39 2.09
CA GLY A 7 12.08 -2.97 2.39
C GLY A 7 10.78 -2.64 3.12
N TYR A 8 10.87 -1.83 4.18
CA TYR A 8 9.73 -1.23 4.87
C TYR A 8 9.78 0.29 4.75
N MET A 9 8.63 0.89 4.46
CA MET A 9 8.49 2.33 4.22
C MET A 9 7.33 2.86 5.04
N TRP A 10 7.68 3.64 6.06
CA TRP A 10 6.73 4.33 6.93
C TRP A 10 7.27 5.72 7.25
N HIS A 11 6.36 6.68 7.38
CA HIS A 11 6.62 8.02 7.88
C HIS A 11 5.38 8.47 8.64
N ASP A 12 5.55 9.03 9.83
CA ASP A 12 4.44 9.26 10.76
C ASP A 12 3.35 10.16 10.17
N SER A 13 3.72 11.10 9.29
CA SER A 13 2.77 11.95 8.57
C SER A 13 1.79 11.23 7.63
N PHE A 14 1.96 9.94 7.36
CA PHE A 14 0.88 9.19 6.72
C PHE A 14 -0.32 9.07 7.67
N GLY A 15 -0.06 8.97 8.98
CA GLY A 15 -1.07 9.08 10.02
C GLY A 15 -1.63 10.48 10.23
N ASP A 16 -1.10 11.53 9.60
CA ASP A 16 -1.63 12.91 9.75
C ASP A 16 -2.78 13.23 8.77
N TYR A 17 -3.11 12.34 7.83
CA TYR A 17 -4.20 12.58 6.88
C TYR A 17 -5.56 12.32 7.53
N ASP A 18 -6.39 13.36 7.55
CA ASP A 18 -7.71 13.37 8.18
C ASP A 18 -8.79 13.81 7.19
N ALA A 19 -9.55 12.85 6.66
CA ALA A 19 -10.70 13.12 5.80
C ALA A 19 -11.92 13.72 6.55
N GLY A 20 -11.84 13.92 7.88
CA GLY A 20 -12.83 14.60 8.70
C GLY A 20 -14.14 13.83 8.87
N THR A 21 -15.24 14.56 9.02
CA THR A 21 -16.60 14.01 9.18
C THR A 21 -17.35 14.04 7.85
N ILE A 22 -17.96 12.92 7.47
CA ILE A 22 -18.90 12.85 6.35
C ILE A 22 -20.22 13.46 6.81
N ASN A 23 -20.58 14.61 6.22
CA ASN A 23 -21.82 15.33 6.51
C ASN A 23 -22.68 15.41 5.24
N LEU A 24 -23.49 14.36 5.01
CA LEU A 24 -24.37 14.24 3.84
C LEU A 24 -25.82 14.52 4.23
N ALA A 25 -26.58 15.12 3.32
CA ALA A 25 -28.01 15.38 3.54
C ALA A 25 -28.77 14.06 3.84
N HIS A 26 -29.58 14.08 4.90
CA HIS A 26 -30.36 12.93 5.41
C HIS A 26 -29.54 11.75 5.95
N VAL A 27 -28.23 11.90 6.13
CA VAL A 27 -27.37 10.93 6.81
C VAL A 27 -26.94 11.51 8.17
N GLU A 28 -26.88 10.68 9.21
CA GLU A 28 -26.28 11.09 10.48
C GLU A 28 -24.78 11.38 10.26
N PRO A 29 -24.23 12.50 10.75
CA PRO A 29 -22.81 12.78 10.61
C PRO A 29 -21.95 11.67 11.23
N ASP A 30 -21.04 11.12 10.46
CA ASP A 30 -20.17 10.01 10.86
C ASP A 30 -18.72 10.27 10.41
N ASP A 31 -17.78 9.57 11.03
CA ASP A 31 -16.37 9.65 10.69
C ASP A 31 -16.10 9.23 9.24
N ALA A 32 -15.22 9.95 8.54
CA ALA A 32 -14.81 9.54 7.21
C ALA A 32 -14.11 8.17 7.22
N SER A 33 -14.23 7.42 6.13
CA SER A 33 -13.60 6.09 6.02
C SER A 33 -12.05 6.10 6.06
N ASP A 34 -11.43 7.28 6.02
CA ASP A 34 -9.99 7.47 5.80
C ASP A 34 -9.35 8.48 6.78
N LEU A 35 -9.44 8.16 8.07
CA LEU A 35 -8.89 8.91 9.20
C LEU A 35 -7.43 8.56 9.57
N PRO A 36 -6.76 9.37 10.42
CA PRO A 36 -5.44 9.10 11.00
C PRO A 36 -5.24 7.67 11.53
N GLU A 37 -6.20 7.20 12.32
CA GLU A 37 -6.15 5.90 13.00
C GLU A 37 -6.10 4.74 12.00
N THR A 38 -6.65 4.89 10.80
CA THR A 38 -6.65 3.83 9.77
C THR A 38 -5.24 3.45 9.33
N ARG A 39 -4.28 4.37 9.46
CA ARG A 39 -2.86 4.19 9.09
C ARG A 39 -2.01 3.94 10.34
N THR A 40 -2.15 4.77 11.37
CA THR A 40 -1.39 4.64 12.64
C THR A 40 -1.62 3.28 13.31
N ARG A 41 -2.83 2.70 13.22
CA ARG A 41 -3.10 1.35 13.75
C ARG A 41 -2.33 0.25 13.04
N ILE A 42 -1.80 0.46 11.83
CA ILE A 42 -1.04 -0.55 11.08
C ILE A 42 0.37 -0.71 11.63
N ASP A 43 1.03 0.41 11.92
CA ASP A 43 2.43 0.40 12.38
C ASP A 43 2.55 -0.15 13.82
N ASN A 44 1.52 0.02 14.65
CA ASN A 44 1.44 -0.50 16.02
C ASN A 44 1.73 -2.03 16.15
N PRO A 45 0.97 -2.94 15.51
CA PRO A 45 1.27 -4.37 15.58
C PRO A 45 2.57 -4.73 14.85
N VAL A 46 3.00 -3.96 13.84
CA VAL A 46 4.30 -4.16 13.18
C VAL A 46 5.45 -3.91 14.16
N ARG A 47 5.46 -2.77 14.87
CA ARG A 47 6.43 -2.49 15.95
C ARG A 47 6.35 -3.52 17.08
N ALA A 48 5.16 -3.78 17.61
CA ALA A 48 4.97 -4.73 18.71
C ALA A 48 5.42 -6.17 18.34
N SER A 49 5.37 -6.53 17.06
CA SER A 49 5.77 -7.86 16.60
C SER A 49 7.28 -8.10 16.54
N LYS A 50 8.09 -7.04 16.65
CA LYS A 50 9.55 -7.01 16.39
C LYS A 50 9.93 -7.49 14.98
N ILE A 51 9.01 -7.43 14.01
CA ILE A 51 9.31 -7.80 12.62
C ILE A 51 10.25 -6.78 11.96
N LEU A 52 10.26 -5.52 12.43
CA LEU A 52 11.12 -4.44 11.95
C LEU A 52 12.62 -4.79 12.01
N ASP A 53 13.05 -5.60 12.99
CA ASP A 53 14.44 -6.08 13.14
C ASP A 53 14.92 -6.92 11.93
N TYR A 54 14.01 -7.32 11.05
CA TYR A 54 14.25 -8.12 9.84
C TYR A 54 13.89 -7.38 8.54
N LEU A 55 13.59 -6.09 8.63
CA LEU A 55 13.22 -5.23 7.51
C LEU A 55 14.28 -4.13 7.32
N MET A 56 14.61 -3.81 6.08
CA MET A 56 15.43 -2.65 5.78
C MET A 56 14.52 -1.42 5.68
N GLY A 57 14.71 -0.44 6.56
CA GLY A 57 14.09 0.87 6.41
C GLY A 57 14.58 1.52 5.11
N LEU A 58 13.66 1.89 4.23
CA LEU A 58 13.96 2.64 3.01
C LEU A 58 13.59 4.13 3.18
N TYR A 59 14.25 4.98 2.40
CA TYR A 59 14.01 6.43 2.43
C TYR A 59 12.56 6.77 2.04
N VAL A 60 11.91 7.58 2.87
CA VAL A 60 10.60 8.18 2.60
C VAL A 60 10.80 9.69 2.49
N GLY A 61 10.50 10.23 1.31
CA GLY A 61 10.63 11.66 1.01
C GLY A 61 9.52 12.14 0.08
N GLU A 62 9.41 13.45 -0.08
CA GLU A 62 8.49 14.06 -1.04
C GLU A 62 9.03 13.92 -2.46
N ALA A 63 8.17 13.54 -3.40
CA ALA A 63 8.43 13.69 -4.82
C ALA A 63 8.60 15.18 -5.19
N PRO A 64 9.26 15.52 -6.31
CA PRO A 64 9.30 16.86 -6.86
C PRO A 64 7.92 17.54 -6.93
N VAL A 65 7.89 18.88 -6.85
CA VAL A 65 6.63 19.67 -6.82
C VAL A 65 5.80 19.48 -8.09
N ASP A 66 6.47 19.21 -9.20
CA ASP A 66 5.94 18.95 -10.54
C ASP A 66 5.65 17.46 -10.81
N ALA A 67 6.02 16.54 -9.92
CA ALA A 67 5.78 15.10 -10.12
C ALA A 67 4.29 14.73 -10.34
N PRO A 68 3.29 15.38 -9.72
CA PRO A 68 1.88 15.12 -10.02
C PRO A 68 1.48 15.44 -11.48
N LEU A 69 2.16 16.38 -12.14
CA LEU A 69 1.92 16.74 -13.56
C LEU A 69 2.35 15.64 -14.54
N ALA A 70 3.05 14.60 -14.08
CA ALA A 70 3.32 13.41 -14.88
C ALA A 70 2.05 12.57 -15.12
N THR A 71 1.00 12.75 -14.31
CA THR A 71 -0.26 11.98 -14.37
C THR A 71 -1.52 12.84 -14.37
N HIS A 72 -1.45 14.11 -13.99
CA HIS A 72 -2.60 15.03 -13.95
C HIS A 72 -2.42 16.23 -14.88
N ASP A 73 -3.53 16.88 -15.23
CA ASP A 73 -3.48 18.19 -15.87
C ASP A 73 -3.16 19.30 -14.86
N ARG A 74 -2.61 20.41 -15.37
CA ARG A 74 -2.20 21.55 -14.54
C ARG A 74 -3.36 22.17 -13.74
N ALA A 75 -4.58 22.20 -14.30
CA ALA A 75 -5.73 22.82 -13.64
C ALA A 75 -6.30 21.93 -12.53
N TYR A 76 -6.14 20.61 -12.59
CA TYR A 76 -6.35 19.74 -11.44
C TYR A 76 -5.32 20.01 -10.34
N ASP A 77 -4.03 19.95 -10.65
CA ASP A 77 -2.98 20.14 -9.63
C ASP A 77 -3.06 21.52 -8.96
N ASP A 78 -3.31 22.61 -9.71
CA ASP A 78 -3.48 23.94 -9.14
C ASP A 78 -4.67 24.04 -8.16
N ARG A 79 -5.79 23.36 -8.45
CA ARG A 79 -6.93 23.26 -7.52
C ARG A 79 -6.54 22.50 -6.24
N VAL A 80 -5.83 21.38 -6.38
CA VAL A 80 -5.37 20.55 -5.26
C VAL A 80 -4.36 21.33 -4.40
N TRP A 81 -3.45 22.10 -4.98
CA TRP A 81 -2.57 23.01 -4.23
C TRP A 81 -3.35 24.09 -3.46
N VAL A 82 -4.32 24.76 -4.08
CA VAL A 82 -5.16 25.77 -3.41
C VAL A 82 -5.93 25.18 -2.22
N LEU A 83 -6.48 23.97 -2.35
CA LEU A 83 -7.12 23.25 -1.25
C LEU A 83 -6.12 22.90 -0.13
N SER A 84 -4.94 22.37 -0.50
CA SER A 84 -3.87 22.02 0.45
C SER A 84 -3.38 23.20 1.28
N ASP A 85 -3.14 24.35 0.64
CA ASP A 85 -2.48 25.48 1.30
C ASP A 85 -3.51 26.39 2.02
N GLY A 86 -4.77 26.35 1.58
CA GLY A 86 -5.90 27.02 2.18
C GLY A 86 -6.53 26.27 3.37
N ALA A 87 -7.86 26.24 3.41
CA ALA A 87 -8.64 25.66 4.51
C ALA A 87 -8.91 24.15 4.34
N GLY A 88 -8.43 23.52 3.27
CA GLY A 88 -8.97 22.25 2.78
C GLY A 88 -10.28 22.42 2.01
N GLY A 89 -10.94 21.32 1.69
CA GLY A 89 -12.22 21.28 1.00
C GLY A 89 -12.45 19.97 0.24
N GLU A 90 -13.32 19.98 -0.78
CA GLU A 90 -13.59 18.81 -1.61
C GLU A 90 -12.80 18.90 -2.93
N ALA A 91 -11.90 17.93 -3.18
CA ALA A 91 -11.07 17.87 -4.39
C ALA A 91 -11.76 17.11 -5.56
N GLY A 92 -12.87 16.46 -5.27
CA GLY A 92 -13.71 15.70 -6.20
C GLY A 92 -14.78 14.94 -5.40
N PRO A 93 -15.80 14.33 -6.05
CA PRO A 93 -16.92 13.71 -5.36
C PRO A 93 -16.46 12.71 -4.29
N TYR A 94 -16.83 12.97 -3.03
CA TYR A 94 -16.47 12.17 -1.84
C TYR A 94 -14.97 12.16 -1.49
N LEU A 95 -14.17 13.04 -2.08
CA LEU A 95 -12.74 13.22 -1.76
C LEU A 95 -12.56 14.50 -0.93
N HIS A 96 -12.73 14.39 0.38
CA HIS A 96 -12.32 15.44 1.30
C HIS A 96 -10.80 15.56 1.36
N MET A 97 -10.31 16.79 1.41
CA MET A 97 -8.90 17.12 1.36
C MET A 97 -8.61 18.14 2.46
N PRO A 98 -8.08 17.74 3.63
CA PRO A 98 -7.67 18.68 4.66
C PRO A 98 -6.45 19.50 4.21
N ARG A 99 -6.23 20.61 4.90
CA ARG A 99 -5.02 21.43 4.77
C ARG A 99 -3.75 20.57 4.92
N GLY A 100 -2.74 20.82 4.08
CA GLY A 100 -1.46 20.12 4.07
C GLY A 100 -1.46 18.77 3.34
N THR A 101 -2.60 18.32 2.79
CA THR A 101 -2.68 17.03 2.08
C THR A 101 -1.66 16.91 0.95
N MET A 102 -1.30 17.99 0.23
CA MET A 102 -0.34 17.87 -0.88
C MET A 102 1.06 17.44 -0.41
N THR A 103 1.46 17.83 0.80
CA THR A 103 2.71 17.35 1.43
C THR A 103 2.66 15.84 1.66
N ILE A 104 1.53 15.33 2.17
CA ILE A 104 1.32 13.89 2.42
C ILE A 104 1.25 13.12 1.09
N ALA A 105 0.53 13.66 0.09
CA ALA A 105 0.40 13.08 -1.25
C ALA A 105 1.75 13.01 -1.97
N ARG A 106 2.53 14.10 -1.99
CA ARG A 106 3.89 14.11 -2.54
C ARG A 106 4.81 13.13 -1.82
N ARG A 107 4.67 12.95 -0.50
CA ARG A 107 5.43 11.96 0.28
C ARG A 107 5.02 10.52 -0.04
N ALA A 108 3.74 10.27 -0.31
CA ALA A 108 3.26 8.97 -0.79
C ALA A 108 3.78 8.65 -2.21
N VAL A 109 3.78 9.63 -3.12
CA VAL A 109 4.35 9.50 -4.47
C VAL A 109 5.86 9.27 -4.41
N GLY A 110 6.59 10.05 -3.61
CA GLY A 110 8.05 9.88 -3.45
C GLY A 110 8.42 8.53 -2.83
N THR A 111 7.58 8.03 -1.92
CA THR A 111 7.70 6.67 -1.36
C THR A 111 7.50 5.60 -2.43
N ALA A 112 6.49 5.73 -3.31
CA ALA A 112 6.26 4.80 -4.41
C ALA A 112 7.44 4.79 -5.41
N ILE A 113 7.98 5.96 -5.76
CA ILE A 113 9.15 6.09 -6.64
C ILE A 113 10.39 5.45 -5.99
N ALA A 114 10.66 5.73 -4.71
CA ALA A 114 11.80 5.15 -3.99
C ALA A 114 11.67 3.62 -3.80
N ALA A 115 10.44 3.11 -3.64
CA ALA A 115 10.16 1.67 -3.60
C ALA A 115 10.49 1.00 -4.95
N ASP A 116 10.04 1.57 -6.06
CA ASP A 116 10.34 1.07 -7.41
C ASP A 116 11.84 1.11 -7.69
N HIS A 117 12.52 2.23 -7.42
CA HIS A 117 13.97 2.34 -7.56
C HIS A 117 14.73 1.28 -6.74
N ALA A 118 14.34 1.02 -5.49
CA ALA A 118 14.99 0.02 -4.64
C ALA A 118 14.75 -1.43 -5.13
N ILE A 119 13.59 -1.69 -5.73
CA ILE A 119 13.25 -2.98 -6.38
C ILE A 119 13.99 -3.14 -7.71
N MET A 120 14.10 -2.09 -8.53
CA MET A 120 14.75 -2.14 -9.84
C MET A 120 16.28 -2.22 -9.72
N SER A 121 16.88 -1.53 -8.74
CA SER A 121 18.34 -1.43 -8.58
C SER A 121 19.01 -2.74 -8.15
N GLY A 122 18.35 -3.53 -7.30
CA GLY A 122 19.01 -4.58 -6.52
C GLY A 122 18.79 -4.46 -5.02
N THR A 123 18.61 -3.24 -4.50
CA THR A 123 18.65 -2.89 -3.07
C THR A 123 17.70 -3.72 -2.19
N VAL A 124 16.48 -3.99 -2.65
CA VAL A 124 15.55 -4.92 -1.97
C VAL A 124 14.98 -5.94 -2.94
N ASP A 125 14.67 -7.13 -2.42
CA ASP A 125 13.92 -8.13 -3.16
C ASP A 125 12.43 -7.86 -3.17
N ASN A 126 11.89 -7.20 -2.15
CA ASN A 126 10.51 -6.74 -2.10
C ASN A 126 10.46 -5.44 -1.30
N ALA A 127 9.54 -4.53 -1.63
CA ALA A 127 9.24 -3.33 -0.84
C ALA A 127 7.77 -3.34 -0.45
N HIS A 128 7.48 -2.92 0.79
CA HIS A 128 6.11 -2.81 1.29
C HIS A 128 5.84 -1.37 1.72
N ALA A 129 5.15 -0.62 0.85
CA ALA A 129 4.05 0.19 1.35
C ALA A 129 2.84 -0.76 1.56
N LEU A 130 1.87 -0.33 2.36
CA LEU A 130 0.79 -1.14 2.97
C LEU A 130 -0.07 -1.89 1.89
N TYR A 131 -0.96 -2.86 2.16
CA TYR A 131 -2.14 -3.20 1.27
C TYR A 131 -3.17 -4.17 1.90
N ARG A 132 -4.29 -4.39 1.18
CA ARG A 132 -5.36 -5.34 1.49
C ARG A 132 -5.57 -6.38 0.35
N ASP A 133 -4.72 -7.41 0.32
CA ASP A 133 -4.98 -8.67 -0.41
C ASP A 133 -4.66 -9.86 0.53
N PRO A 134 -5.43 -10.96 0.54
CA PRO A 134 -5.09 -12.16 1.29
C PRO A 134 -3.70 -12.73 0.93
N ARG A 135 -2.76 -12.64 1.90
CA ARG A 135 -1.40 -13.23 1.94
C ARG A 135 -1.15 -14.40 0.97
N ALA A 136 -2.02 -15.40 0.96
CA ALA A 136 -1.88 -16.60 0.14
C ALA A 136 -1.76 -16.33 -1.37
N ARG A 137 -2.53 -15.37 -1.94
CA ARG A 137 -2.45 -15.03 -3.37
C ARG A 137 -1.12 -14.33 -3.68
N MET A 138 -0.76 -13.32 -2.89
CA MET A 138 0.50 -12.57 -3.00
C MET A 138 1.74 -13.49 -2.94
N MET A 139 1.76 -14.44 -2.00
CA MET A 139 2.85 -15.42 -1.90
C MET A 139 2.89 -16.43 -3.05
N ARG A 140 1.74 -16.79 -3.62
CA ARG A 140 1.67 -17.68 -4.78
C ARG A 140 2.27 -16.99 -6.02
N LEU A 141 1.97 -15.71 -6.24
CA LEU A 141 2.52 -14.89 -7.31
C LEU A 141 4.05 -14.73 -7.19
N THR A 142 4.54 -14.28 -6.02
CA THR A 142 5.99 -14.09 -5.79
C THR A 142 6.80 -15.37 -5.82
N LYS A 143 6.19 -16.53 -5.50
CA LYS A 143 6.82 -17.85 -5.66
C LYS A 143 6.79 -18.32 -7.11
N HIS A 144 5.68 -18.14 -7.82
CA HIS A 144 5.51 -18.66 -9.18
C HIS A 144 6.36 -17.90 -10.21
N TYR A 145 6.40 -16.56 -10.11
CA TYR A 145 7.16 -15.71 -11.03
C TYR A 145 8.57 -15.38 -10.54
N ASN A 146 8.95 -15.86 -9.35
CA ASN A 146 10.14 -15.42 -8.61
C ASN A 146 10.28 -13.88 -8.57
N ALA A 147 9.14 -13.19 -8.56
CA ALA A 147 9.05 -11.76 -8.76
C ALA A 147 9.41 -10.98 -7.50
N ARG A 148 9.97 -9.79 -7.72
CA ARG A 148 10.11 -8.76 -6.70
C ARG A 148 8.76 -8.06 -6.51
N LEU A 149 8.33 -7.92 -5.27
CA LEU A 149 7.00 -7.39 -4.94
C LEU A 149 7.08 -5.96 -4.41
N ALA A 150 6.37 -5.04 -5.05
CA ALA A 150 5.91 -3.79 -4.45
C ALA A 150 4.48 -3.98 -3.93
N VAL A 151 4.16 -3.33 -2.81
CA VAL A 151 2.81 -3.28 -2.23
C VAL A 151 2.55 -1.80 -1.86
N ILE A 152 1.34 -1.23 -2.02
CA ILE A 152 1.06 0.23 -1.81
C ILE A 152 -0.33 0.56 -1.21
N TYR A 153 -0.34 1.15 -0.01
CA TYR A 153 -1.48 1.61 0.84
C TYR A 153 -2.15 2.88 0.41
N LYS A 154 -3.27 2.77 -0.33
CA LYS A 154 -4.13 3.92 -0.60
C LYS A 154 -4.90 4.45 0.62
N GLY A 155 -5.16 3.64 1.66
CA GLY A 155 -6.04 3.98 2.78
C GLY A 155 -7.36 3.20 2.78
N GLY A 156 -8.21 3.49 3.76
CA GLY A 156 -9.62 3.08 3.78
C GLY A 156 -10.02 1.66 4.23
N ASN A 157 -11.23 1.60 4.80
CA ASN A 157 -12.18 0.47 4.76
C ASN A 157 -11.89 -0.85 5.52
N ALA A 158 -10.94 -0.88 6.47
CA ALA A 158 -11.02 -1.74 7.67
C ALA A 158 -9.89 -1.43 8.69
N PRO A 159 -9.98 -0.37 9.50
CA PRO A 159 -8.93 0.03 10.47
C PRO A 159 -8.60 -1.04 11.52
N ILE A 160 -9.47 -2.03 11.67
CA ILE A 160 -9.37 -3.11 12.65
C ILE A 160 -8.68 -4.36 12.05
N LEU A 161 -8.81 -4.60 10.75
CA LEU A 161 -8.34 -5.83 10.08
C LEU A 161 -7.06 -5.61 9.25
N VAL A 162 -6.96 -4.48 8.57
CA VAL A 162 -5.80 -4.14 7.72
C VAL A 162 -4.47 -4.24 8.48
N PRO A 163 -4.34 -3.73 9.73
CA PRO A 163 -3.11 -3.87 10.51
C PRO A 163 -2.58 -5.30 10.63
N PHE A 164 -3.46 -6.26 10.93
CA PHE A 164 -3.08 -7.65 11.14
C PHE A 164 -2.87 -8.40 9.82
N ASN A 165 -3.57 -8.02 8.75
CA ASN A 165 -3.30 -8.52 7.40
C ASN A 165 -1.89 -8.12 6.93
N ILE A 166 -1.50 -6.87 7.14
CA ILE A 166 -0.16 -6.36 6.78
C ILE A 166 0.93 -7.04 7.61
N LEU A 167 0.74 -7.16 8.93
CA LEU A 167 1.65 -7.92 9.77
C LEU A 167 1.76 -9.40 9.32
N SER A 168 0.67 -10.02 8.87
CA SER A 168 0.67 -11.39 8.34
C SER A 168 1.49 -11.51 7.03
N ILE A 169 1.41 -10.52 6.15
CA ILE A 169 2.24 -10.43 4.94
C ILE A 169 3.72 -10.26 5.30
N LEU A 170 4.07 -9.32 6.18
CA LEU A 170 5.46 -9.06 6.60
C LEU A 170 6.09 -10.29 7.29
N LYS A 171 5.36 -10.92 8.22
CA LYS A 171 5.78 -12.18 8.88
C LYS A 171 6.13 -13.26 7.86
N GLU A 172 5.31 -13.43 6.83
CA GLU A 172 5.50 -14.43 5.79
C GLU A 172 6.66 -14.10 4.85
N LEU A 173 6.79 -12.83 4.41
CA LEU A 173 7.90 -12.37 3.56
C LEU A 173 9.26 -12.53 4.25
N CYS A 174 9.34 -12.26 5.55
CA CYS A 174 10.56 -12.48 6.37
C CYS A 174 10.78 -13.94 6.77
N GLY A 175 9.81 -14.84 6.54
CA GLY A 175 9.85 -16.21 7.05
C GLY A 175 9.82 -16.32 8.58
N ARG A 176 9.23 -15.34 9.28
CA ARG A 176 9.25 -15.19 10.74
C ARG A 176 7.87 -15.46 11.35
N ARG A 177 7.88 -15.96 12.58
CA ARG A 177 6.71 -15.94 13.48
C ARG A 177 6.87 -14.79 14.47
N SER A 178 5.76 -14.39 15.07
CA SER A 178 5.71 -13.37 16.12
C SER A 178 4.53 -13.68 17.04
N GLU A 179 4.70 -13.35 18.32
CA GLU A 179 3.74 -13.55 19.40
C GLU A 179 2.49 -12.67 19.25
N VAL A 180 2.58 -11.56 18.52
CA VAL A 180 1.42 -10.75 18.14
C VAL A 180 0.46 -11.62 17.30
N ARG A 181 -0.67 -11.95 17.92
CA ARG A 181 -1.80 -12.66 17.33
C ARG A 181 -2.82 -11.65 16.81
N ASP A 182 -3.48 -12.00 15.72
CA ASP A 182 -4.66 -11.29 15.23
C ASP A 182 -5.89 -11.70 16.07
N PRO A 183 -6.46 -10.79 16.90
CA PRO A 183 -7.64 -11.11 17.69
C PRO A 183 -8.92 -11.13 16.83
N PHE A 184 -8.86 -10.57 15.61
CA PHE A 184 -9.98 -10.46 14.69
C PHE A 184 -9.99 -11.57 13.63
N VAL A 185 -9.01 -12.47 13.59
CA VAL A 185 -8.88 -13.54 12.60
C VAL A 185 -10.15 -14.39 12.43
N ASN A 186 -10.88 -14.64 13.54
CA ASN A 186 -12.12 -15.40 13.53
C ASN A 186 -13.31 -14.60 12.97
N ARG A 187 -13.27 -13.26 13.05
CA ARG A 187 -14.22 -12.36 12.40
C ARG A 187 -13.87 -12.19 10.92
N ALA A 188 -12.59 -12.02 10.59
CA ALA A 188 -12.11 -11.91 9.21
C ALA A 188 -12.49 -13.14 8.36
N ARG A 189 -12.39 -14.35 8.93
CA ARG A 189 -12.83 -15.61 8.30
C ARG A 189 -14.35 -15.75 8.09
N ARG A 190 -15.15 -14.88 8.71
CA ARG A 190 -16.63 -14.83 8.60
C ARG A 190 -17.11 -13.61 7.80
N ILE A 191 -16.19 -12.78 7.31
CA ILE A 191 -16.50 -11.79 6.29
C ILE A 191 -16.40 -12.58 4.98
N ASP A 192 -17.56 -12.91 4.40
CA ASP A 192 -17.61 -13.69 3.19
C ASP A 192 -16.81 -12.99 2.08
N GLY A 193 -15.90 -13.73 1.48
CA GLY A 193 -15.26 -13.32 0.24
C GLY A 193 -16.22 -13.55 -0.91
N GLN A 194 -16.25 -12.65 -1.88
CA GLN A 194 -16.87 -12.97 -3.16
C GLN A 194 -15.99 -14.03 -3.85
N ASP A 195 -16.54 -15.20 -4.14
CA ASP A 195 -15.92 -16.14 -5.06
C ASP A 195 -15.72 -15.47 -6.42
N ILE A 196 -14.64 -15.82 -7.12
CA ILE A 196 -14.39 -15.27 -8.46
C ILE A 196 -15.58 -15.60 -9.36
N THR A 197 -16.20 -14.57 -9.93
CA THR A 197 -17.27 -14.76 -10.91
C THR A 197 -16.68 -15.26 -12.22
N HIS A 198 -17.50 -15.88 -13.07
CA HIS A 198 -17.08 -16.36 -14.38
C HIS A 198 -16.36 -15.26 -15.19
N ASP A 199 -16.93 -14.05 -15.24
CA ASP A 199 -16.35 -12.92 -15.98
C ASP A 199 -15.01 -12.46 -15.40
N GLN A 200 -14.85 -12.50 -14.07
CA GLN A 200 -13.58 -12.21 -13.42
C GLN A 200 -12.52 -13.27 -13.76
N ASP A 201 -12.91 -14.55 -13.82
CA ASP A 201 -12.00 -15.65 -14.19
C ASP A 201 -11.53 -15.56 -15.65
N LEU A 202 -12.42 -15.15 -16.55
CA LEU A 202 -12.07 -14.86 -17.95
C LEU A 202 -11.02 -13.74 -18.06
N VAL A 203 -11.21 -12.64 -17.32
CA VAL A 203 -10.24 -11.52 -17.30
C VAL A 203 -8.90 -11.94 -16.69
N VAL A 204 -8.92 -12.71 -15.60
CA VAL A 204 -7.70 -13.26 -14.97
C VAL A 204 -6.97 -14.21 -15.92
N THR A 205 -7.70 -15.09 -16.61
CA THR A 205 -7.14 -16.03 -17.60
C THR A 205 -6.53 -15.30 -18.78
N ALA A 206 -7.20 -14.27 -19.31
CA ALA A 206 -6.65 -13.41 -20.37
C ALA A 206 -5.38 -12.67 -19.91
N ALA A 207 -5.36 -12.16 -18.67
CA ALA A 207 -4.18 -11.52 -18.11
C ALA A 207 -3.01 -12.51 -17.91
N GLN A 208 -3.29 -13.77 -17.56
CA GLN A 208 -2.28 -14.82 -17.44
C GLN A 208 -1.59 -15.15 -18.77
N ALA A 209 -2.26 -15.00 -19.92
CA ALA A 209 -1.61 -15.18 -21.22
C ALA A 209 -0.46 -14.16 -21.43
N ASN A 210 -0.58 -12.94 -20.91
CA ASN A 210 0.42 -11.88 -21.06
C ASN A 210 1.67 -12.08 -20.19
N VAL A 211 1.65 -13.01 -19.24
CA VAL A 211 2.77 -13.31 -18.32
C VAL A 211 4.05 -13.67 -19.08
N VAL A 212 3.93 -14.33 -20.24
CA VAL A 212 5.09 -14.72 -21.07
C VAL A 212 5.87 -13.53 -21.62
N HIS A 213 5.25 -12.34 -21.66
CA HIS A 213 5.87 -11.09 -22.09
C HIS A 213 6.53 -10.32 -20.95
N VAL A 214 6.32 -10.71 -19.68
CA VAL A 214 7.00 -10.11 -18.53
C VAL A 214 8.47 -10.55 -18.53
N PRO A 215 9.45 -9.64 -18.67
CA PRO A 215 10.84 -10.04 -18.85
C PRO A 215 11.39 -10.81 -17.64
N ASN A 216 11.75 -12.08 -17.83
CA ASN A 216 12.41 -12.89 -16.80
C ASN A 216 13.90 -12.51 -16.66
N ARG A 217 14.15 -11.32 -16.09
CA ARG A 217 15.48 -10.74 -15.90
C ARG A 217 16.43 -11.61 -15.04
N LEU A 218 15.89 -12.60 -14.31
CA LEU A 218 16.66 -13.56 -13.53
C LEU A 218 17.18 -14.74 -14.37
N ALA A 219 16.49 -15.11 -15.46
CA ALA A 219 17.02 -16.07 -16.43
C ALA A 219 18.17 -15.44 -17.23
N GLN A 220 18.03 -14.16 -17.60
CA GLN A 220 19.06 -13.40 -18.33
C GLN A 220 20.36 -13.26 -17.52
N LYS A 221 20.28 -12.78 -16.26
CA LYS A 221 21.46 -12.70 -15.36
C LYS A 221 22.15 -14.05 -15.07
N LYS A 222 21.49 -15.18 -15.33
CA LYS A 222 22.05 -16.53 -15.13
C LYS A 222 22.63 -17.15 -16.41
N ALA A 223 22.50 -16.46 -17.55
CA ALA A 223 23.19 -16.76 -18.79
C ALA A 223 24.39 -15.81 -19.03
N GLU A 224 24.45 -14.71 -18.27
CA GLU A 224 25.52 -13.69 -18.30
C GLU A 224 26.61 -13.92 -17.22
N ALA A 225 26.51 -15.00 -16.43
CA ALA A 225 27.38 -15.34 -15.29
C ALA A 225 27.75 -16.83 -15.29
#